data_AF-A0A7K3ZV30-F1
#
_entry.id   AF-A0A7K3ZV30-F1
#
_cell.length_a   1.000
_cell.length_b   1.000
_cell.length_c   1.000
_cell.angle_alpha   90.00
_cell.angle_beta   90.00
_cell.angle_gamma   90.00
#
_symmetry.space_group_name_H-M   'P 1'
#
loop_
_entity.id
_entity.type
_entity.pdbx_description
1 polymer ?
#
loop_
_entity_poly.entity_id
_entity_poly.type
_entity_poly.pdbx_seq_one_letter_code
_entity_poly.pdbx_strand_id
1 'polypeptide(L)'
;MDDLRDLGEMEKKRLLDLASGMDRIMLLLLYETGLDVHHLIDLRVSDLDLDSGRLKTAVKGDIPLSVSLLSEIKDYLQSRPGQVYLMEGRCGKPVTSKWKRCILESLRLKAERRQ
;
A
#
# COMPACT_ATOMS: atom_id res chain seq x y z
N MET A 1 17.59 -6.52 6.35
CA MET A 1 16.56 -6.07 5.38
C MET A 1 15.29 -6.77 5.81
N ASP A 2 14.49 -6.12 6.65
CA ASP A 2 13.27 -6.72 7.18
C ASP A 2 12.27 -6.93 6.04
N ASP A 3 12.04 -8.20 5.71
CA ASP A 3 11.21 -8.60 4.61
C ASP A 3 9.78 -8.70 5.10
N LEU A 4 8.94 -7.73 4.73
CA LEU A 4 7.52 -7.69 5.08
C LEU A 4 6.77 -8.95 4.63
N ARG A 5 7.37 -9.71 3.72
CA ARG A 5 6.88 -10.97 3.18
C ARG A 5 6.94 -12.11 4.22
N ASP A 6 7.86 -12.05 5.19
CA ASP A 6 8.07 -13.11 6.19
C ASP A 6 7.22 -12.93 7.46
N LEU A 7 6.37 -11.90 7.51
CA LEU A 7 5.47 -11.70 8.64
C LEU A 7 4.37 -12.77 8.68
N GLY A 8 4.13 -13.35 9.86
CA GLY A 8 2.99 -14.24 10.06
C GLY A 8 1.65 -13.51 9.91
N GLU A 9 0.59 -14.26 9.57
CA GLU A 9 -0.74 -13.70 9.29
C GLU A 9 -1.31 -12.86 10.46
N MET A 10 -1.05 -13.26 11.70
CA MET A 10 -1.45 -12.48 12.87
C MET A 10 -0.78 -11.10 12.92
N GLU A 11 0.50 -11.03 12.56
CA GLU A 11 1.25 -9.77 12.59
C GLU A 11 0.84 -8.85 11.44
N LYS A 12 0.61 -9.42 10.24
CA LYS A 12 0.02 -8.67 9.12
C LYS A 12 -1.32 -8.05 9.51
N LYS A 13 -2.20 -8.84 10.15
CA LYS A 13 -3.51 -8.36 10.62
C LYS A 13 -3.37 -7.20 11.61
N ARG A 14 -2.48 -7.33 12.62
CA ARG A 14 -2.23 -6.27 13.60
C ARG A 14 -1.76 -4.97 12.96
N LEU A 15 -0.84 -5.05 11.99
CA LEU A 15 -0.35 -3.86 11.28
C LEU A 15 -1.47 -3.21 10.46
N LEU A 16 -2.29 -4.01 9.78
CA LEU A 16 -3.45 -3.52 9.03
C LEU A 16 -4.52 -2.86 9.92
N ASP A 17 -4.76 -3.38 11.12
CA ASP A 17 -5.71 -2.83 12.10
C ASP A 17 -5.23 -1.49 12.69
N LEU A 18 -3.91 -1.24 12.70
CA LEU A 18 -3.30 0.01 13.17
C LEU A 18 -3.13 1.06 12.07
N ALA A 19 -3.05 0.63 10.82
CA ALA A 19 -2.88 1.50 9.66
C ALA A 19 -4.22 2.06 9.18
N SER A 20 -4.20 3.25 8.58
CA SER A 20 -5.38 3.87 8.00
C SER A 20 -5.04 4.65 6.73
N GLY A 21 -6.06 4.91 5.90
CA GLY A 21 -5.91 5.64 4.65
C GLY A 21 -4.81 5.06 3.75
N MET A 22 -3.88 5.91 3.35
CA MET A 22 -2.79 5.55 2.43
C MET A 22 -1.89 4.44 2.99
N ASP A 23 -1.55 4.51 4.28
CA ASP A 23 -0.63 3.55 4.90
C ASP A 23 -1.22 2.13 4.89
N ARG A 24 -2.53 2.03 5.06
CA ARG A 24 -3.25 0.75 4.99
C ARG A 24 -3.25 0.19 3.57
N ILE A 25 -3.54 1.03 2.56
CA ILE A 25 -3.51 0.60 1.16
C ILE A 25 -2.09 0.16 0.75
N MET A 26 -1.07 0.89 1.21
CA MET A 26 0.34 0.52 0.98
C MET A 26 0.65 -0.87 1.54
N LEU A 27 0.20 -1.18 2.77
CA LEU A 27 0.38 -2.51 3.37
C LEU A 27 -0.38 -3.60 2.62
N LEU A 28 -1.65 -3.36 2.25
CA LEU A 28 -2.44 -4.32 1.49
C LEU A 28 -1.79 -4.65 0.14
N LEU A 29 -1.33 -3.62 -0.58
CA LEU A 29 -0.59 -3.81 -1.84
C LEU A 29 0.69 -4.60 -1.63
N LEU A 30 1.48 -4.30 -0.59
CA LEU A 30 2.68 -5.07 -0.26
C LEU A 30 2.36 -6.55 -0.05
N TYR A 31 1.29 -6.85 0.71
CA TYR A 31 0.92 -8.21 1.06
C TYR A 31 0.31 -8.99 -0.10
N GLU A 32 -0.56 -8.37 -0.90
CA GLU A 32 -1.22 -9.06 -2.04
C GLU A 32 -0.29 -9.19 -3.25
N THR A 33 0.47 -8.14 -3.59
CA THR A 33 1.27 -8.11 -4.81
C THR A 33 2.70 -8.63 -4.61
N GLY A 34 3.18 -8.62 -3.37
CA GLY A 34 4.58 -8.92 -3.04
C GLY A 34 5.58 -8.02 -3.75
N LEU A 35 5.17 -6.82 -4.16
CA LEU A 35 6.05 -5.81 -4.74
C LEU A 35 6.96 -5.23 -3.67
N ASP A 36 8.12 -4.70 -4.08
CA ASP A 36 8.95 -3.92 -3.17
C ASP A 36 8.34 -2.52 -2.97
N VAL A 37 8.59 -1.93 -1.80
CA VAL A 37 8.18 -0.56 -1.47
C VAL A 37 8.60 0.43 -2.56
N HIS A 38 9.81 0.31 -3.10
CA HIS A 38 10.28 1.19 -4.18
C HIS A 38 9.40 1.15 -5.44
N HIS A 39 8.84 -0.01 -5.77
CA HIS A 39 7.93 -0.11 -6.91
C HIS A 39 6.55 0.47 -6.57
N LEU A 40 6.06 0.23 -5.35
CA LEU A 40 4.75 0.73 -4.93
C LEU A 40 4.69 2.25 -4.83
N ILE A 41 5.75 2.91 -4.36
CA ILE A 41 5.75 4.37 -4.23
C ILE A 41 5.67 5.07 -5.59
N ASP A 42 6.17 4.44 -6.64
CA ASP A 42 6.16 5.00 -8.00
C ASP A 42 4.90 4.62 -8.79
N LEU A 43 4.00 3.80 -8.23
CA LEU A 43 2.73 3.44 -8.87
C LEU A 43 1.87 4.67 -9.13
N ARG A 44 1.29 4.71 -10.33
CA ARG A 44 0.33 5.74 -10.74
C ARG A 44 -1.09 5.22 -10.61
N VAL A 45 -2.03 6.15 -10.46
CA VAL A 45 -3.46 5.82 -10.52
C VAL A 45 -3.81 5.22 -11.89
N SER A 46 -3.15 5.68 -12.96
CA SER A 46 -3.31 5.13 -14.32
C SER A 46 -2.84 3.70 -14.50
N ASP A 47 -2.02 3.18 -13.58
CA ASP A 47 -1.57 1.79 -13.61
C ASP A 47 -2.65 0.84 -13.07
N LEU A 48 -3.67 1.38 -12.41
CA LEU A 48 -4.77 0.63 -11.84
C LEU A 48 -5.98 0.64 -12.80
N ASP A 49 -6.32 -0.53 -13.29
CA ASP A 49 -7.58 -0.76 -13.99
C ASP A 49 -8.65 -1.14 -12.96
N LEU A 50 -9.43 -0.12 -12.56
CA LEU A 50 -10.49 -0.24 -11.56
C LEU A 50 -11.71 -1.03 -12.04
N ASP A 51 -11.85 -1.22 -13.36
CA ASP A 51 -12.95 -1.96 -13.98
C ASP A 51 -12.61 -3.44 -14.02
N SER A 52 -11.41 -3.80 -14.48
CA SER A 52 -10.95 -5.19 -14.51
C SER A 52 -10.34 -5.67 -13.19
N GLY A 53 -10.08 -4.77 -12.25
CA GLY A 53 -9.51 -5.09 -10.95
C GLY A 53 -8.04 -5.50 -11.02
N ARG A 54 -7.29 -4.91 -11.96
CA ARG A 54 -5.91 -5.30 -12.26
C ARG A 54 -4.95 -4.13 -12.04
N LEU A 55 -3.80 -4.42 -11.44
CA LEU A 55 -2.68 -3.52 -11.32
C LEU A 55 -1.64 -3.86 -12.40
N LYS A 56 -1.35 -2.91 -13.27
CA LYS A 56 -0.31 -3.06 -14.29
C LYS A 56 1.04 -2.64 -13.71
N THR A 57 2.03 -3.50 -13.83
CA THR A 57 3.38 -3.22 -13.34
C THR A 57 4.41 -3.57 -14.39
N ALA A 58 5.47 -2.76 -14.50
CA ALA A 58 6.57 -3.06 -15.41
C ALA A 58 7.35 -4.32 -15.00
N VAL A 59 7.33 -4.67 -13.70
CA VAL A 59 8.19 -5.72 -13.13
C VAL A 59 7.51 -7.09 -13.11
N LYS A 60 6.21 -7.14 -12.80
CA LYS A 60 5.45 -8.40 -12.64
C LYS A 60 4.31 -8.54 -13.66
N GLY A 61 4.17 -7.60 -14.59
CA GLY A 61 3.03 -7.54 -15.50
C GLY A 61 1.74 -7.20 -14.77
N ASP A 62 0.63 -7.77 -15.24
CA ASP A 62 -0.70 -7.54 -14.69
C ASP A 62 -0.99 -8.41 -13.48
N ILE A 63 -1.16 -7.79 -12.33
CA ILE A 63 -1.45 -8.44 -11.04
C ILE A 63 -2.95 -8.27 -10.73
N PRO A 64 -3.73 -9.35 -10.56
CA PRO A 64 -5.11 -9.23 -10.09
C PRO A 64 -5.12 -8.78 -8.63
N LEU A 65 -6.01 -7.84 -8.29
CA LEU A 65 -6.22 -7.38 -6.91
C LEU A 65 -7.51 -7.94 -6.33
N SER A 66 -7.56 -8.11 -5.01
CA SER A 66 -8.78 -8.53 -4.34
C SER A 66 -9.88 -7.47 -4.45
N VAL A 67 -11.15 -7.90 -4.43
CA VAL A 67 -12.30 -7.01 -4.45
C VAL A 67 -12.28 -6.05 -3.25
N SER A 68 -11.85 -6.54 -2.08
CA SER A 68 -11.72 -5.75 -0.86
C SER A 68 -10.69 -4.63 -1.02
N LEU A 69 -9.48 -4.94 -1.53
CA LEU A 69 -8.46 -3.93 -1.78
C LEU A 69 -8.91 -2.91 -2.84
N LEU A 70 -9.55 -3.37 -3.91
CA LEU A 70 -10.09 -2.46 -4.93
C LEU A 70 -11.13 -1.50 -4.35
N SER A 71 -12.00 -1.96 -3.45
CA SER A 71 -12.95 -1.09 -2.76
C SER A 71 -12.24 -0.04 -1.92
N GLU A 72 -11.24 -0.44 -1.11
CA GLU A 72 -10.48 0.49 -0.28
C GLU A 72 -9.73 1.54 -1.13
N ILE A 73 -9.18 1.15 -2.28
CA ILE A 73 -8.53 2.08 -3.21
C ILE A 73 -9.56 3.03 -3.84
N LYS A 74 -10.74 2.53 -4.26
CA LYS A 74 -11.81 3.37 -4.81
C LYS A 74 -12.24 4.44 -3.82
N ASP A 75 -12.55 4.04 -2.58
CA ASP A 75 -12.98 4.95 -1.51
C ASP A 75 -11.88 5.98 -1.19
N TYR A 76 -10.63 5.55 -1.20
CA TYR A 76 -9.49 6.45 -1.02
C TYR A 76 -9.39 7.48 -2.15
N LEU A 77 -9.52 7.08 -3.41
CA LEU A 77 -9.39 7.99 -4.55
C LEU A 77 -10.58 8.94 -4.72
N GLN A 78 -11.77 8.60 -4.23
CA GLN A 78 -12.97 9.48 -4.31
C GLN A 78 -12.73 10.87 -3.70
N SER A 79 -11.97 10.95 -2.62
CA SER A 79 -11.64 12.22 -1.94
C SER A 79 -10.43 12.95 -2.52
N ARG A 80 -9.81 12.42 -3.59
CA ARG A 80 -8.53 12.88 -4.13
C ARG A 80 -8.56 13.01 -5.66
N PRO A 81 -9.42 13.88 -6.22
CA PRO A 81 -9.50 14.07 -7.66
C PRO A 81 -8.19 14.66 -8.20
N GLY A 82 -7.73 14.13 -9.34
CA GLY A 82 -6.52 14.61 -10.03
C GLY A 82 -5.19 14.08 -9.47
N GLN A 83 -5.23 13.19 -8.47
CA GLN A 83 -4.05 12.50 -7.96
C GLN A 83 -3.38 11.66 -9.05
N VAL A 84 -2.06 11.78 -9.18
CA VAL A 84 -1.28 11.10 -10.23
C VAL A 84 -0.69 9.80 -9.71
N TYR A 85 -0.07 9.86 -8.53
CA TYR A 85 0.54 8.70 -7.88
C TYR A 85 -0.47 8.01 -6.98
N LEU A 86 -0.48 6.69 -6.92
CA LEU A 86 -1.36 5.98 -5.99
C LEU A 86 -1.02 6.31 -4.53
N MET A 87 0.27 6.48 -4.24
CA MET A 87 0.81 6.86 -2.93
C MET A 87 1.34 8.30 -2.97
N GLU A 88 0.43 9.27 -3.03
CA GLU A 88 0.78 10.68 -3.18
C GLU A 88 0.92 11.41 -1.82
N GLY A 89 2.03 12.10 -1.64
CA GLY A 89 2.26 13.00 -0.51
C GLY A 89 1.59 14.36 -0.69
N ARG A 90 1.66 15.20 0.35
CA ARG A 90 1.01 16.52 0.40
C ARG A 90 1.38 17.51 -0.72
N CYS A 91 2.49 17.27 -1.43
CA CYS A 91 2.99 18.15 -2.49
C CYS A 91 2.74 17.62 -3.91
N GLY A 92 1.87 16.62 -4.08
CA GLY A 92 1.59 16.04 -5.40
C GLY A 92 2.70 15.12 -5.92
N LYS A 93 3.65 14.75 -5.07
CA LYS A 93 4.77 13.85 -5.37
C LYS A 93 4.56 12.51 -4.68
N PRO A 94 5.14 11.41 -5.20
CA PRO A 94 5.05 10.13 -4.53
C PRO A 94 5.67 10.21 -3.13
N VAL A 95 5.15 9.41 -2.20
CA VAL A 95 5.82 9.21 -0.92
C VAL A 95 7.21 8.62 -1.16
N THR A 96 8.16 8.95 -0.30
CA THR A 96 9.54 8.46 -0.45
C THR A 96 9.72 7.10 0.22
N SER A 97 10.80 6.40 -0.12
CA SER A 97 11.22 5.16 0.56
C SER A 97 11.42 5.33 2.08
N LYS A 98 11.55 6.57 2.58
CA LYS A 98 11.52 6.86 4.02
C LYS A 98 10.22 6.42 4.69
N TRP A 99 9.13 6.21 3.94
CA TRP A 99 7.88 5.65 4.45
C TRP A 99 8.11 4.34 5.21
N LYS A 100 8.96 3.43 4.71
CA LYS A 100 9.28 2.17 5.38
C LYS A 100 9.85 2.40 6.78
N ARG A 101 10.72 3.40 6.93
CA ARG A 101 11.28 3.74 8.24
C ARG A 101 10.24 4.44 9.11
N CYS A 102 9.63 5.51 8.60
CA CYS A 102 8.79 6.40 9.40
C CYS A 102 7.44 5.79 9.80
N ILE A 103 6.83 4.98 8.93
CA ILE A 103 5.48 4.46 9.13
C ILE A 103 5.52 3.02 9.60
N LEU A 104 6.22 2.13 8.88
CA LEU A 104 6.21 0.72 9.23
C LEU A 104 6.88 0.45 10.59
N GLU A 105 8.02 1.08 10.89
CA GLU A 105 8.63 0.93 12.23
C GLU A 105 7.71 1.49 13.31
N SER A 106 7.01 2.61 13.04
CA SER A 106 6.02 3.17 13.97
C SER A 106 4.85 2.22 14.22
N LEU A 107 4.33 1.57 13.17
CA LEU A 107 3.24 0.60 13.29
C LEU A 107 3.68 -0.64 14.09
N ARG A 108 4.90 -1.14 13.86
CA ARG A 108 5.47 -2.26 14.64
C ARG A 108 5.61 -1.90 16.12
N LEU A 109 6.19 -0.75 16.43
CA LEU A 109 6.29 -0.27 17.82
C LEU A 109 4.93 -0.13 18.49
N LYS A 110 3.88 0.28 17.75
CA LYS A 110 2.51 0.35 18.26
C LYS A 110 1.91 -1.04 18.48
N ALA A 111 2.20 -2.01 17.60
CA ALA A 111 1.73 -3.39 17.73
C ALA A 111 2.35 -4.08 18.95
N GLU A 112 3.64 -3.83 19.23
CA GLU A 112 4.35 -4.34 20.41
C GLU A 112 3.77 -3.78 21.73
N ARG A 113 3.43 -2.49 21.77
CA ARG A 113 2.88 -1.83 22.96
C ARG A 113 1.44 -2.24 23.31
N ARG A 114 0.75 -2.98 22.44
CA ARG A 114 -0.62 -3.48 22.66
C ARG A 114 -0.65 -4.95 23.12
N GLN A 115 0.51 -5.54 23.40
CA GLN A 115 0.65 -6.85 24.06
C GLN A 115 0.61 -6.66 25.58
#